data_AF-A0A6P3GPQ3-F1
#
_entry.id   AF-A0A6P3GPQ3-F1
#
_cell.length_a   1.000
_cell.length_b   1.000
_cell.length_c   1.000
_cell.angle_alpha   90.00
_cell.angle_beta   90.00
_cell.angle_gamma   90.00
#
_symmetry.space_group_name_H-M   'P 1'
#
loop_
_entity.id
_entity.type
_entity.pdbx_description
1 polymer ?
#
loop_
_entity_poly.entity_id
_entity_poly.type
_entity_poly.pdbx_seq_one_letter_code
_entity_poly.pdbx_strand_id
1 'polypeptide(L)'
;MDRNPSPPPPSRDEDEEAAAGGDCIGSTVYSKHWLFGVLSGLIQMVSPENAKSSSDDEEQQMELDEEMENEICRVWDMSMDEDVALFLQEFNAPDIFMGVLAKSKCPRLREICVGILGNMACFQEICVSISSDKNLCQVLLHCLYDSDPPTLLETSRLLLTCLSQTEVASVWVERIRENPAIYDSICFIMSSSTNVDLLVKVGEVVDKLFDLDEKLMLEWIKSGAVQALDQPQEDSEQQPVFRIVPCVLEAAKQVRSENPEGLDVYMHILQLLTTVDDGIQAIVQCPDTGKDTWNLLFDLVCHEFCQSDDPPIILQEQKTVLASVFSVLSAIYASQTEQEYLKIGKVDLPLIDSLIRVLQNTEHCQKKPENSVESNIEETKKSDLTQEDFHLKILKDISCEFLSNIFQVLTKETITQGLKEGQLSKQKCSCAFENLLPFYSPVVEDFLKILREVDKTLAGNLEEGFPSLKIQT
;
A
#
# COMPACT_ATOMS: atom_id res chain seq x y z
N MET A 1 -7.74 55.64 -62.66
CA MET A 1 -8.25 55.04 -61.41
C MET A 1 -8.46 53.57 -61.69
N ASP A 2 -7.41 52.78 -61.52
CA ASP A 2 -7.48 51.32 -61.65
C ASP A 2 -8.11 50.75 -60.39
N ARG A 3 -9.25 50.09 -60.54
CA ARG A 3 -9.88 49.33 -59.45
C ARG A 3 -9.15 48.00 -59.30
N ASN A 4 -8.73 47.71 -58.07
CA ASN A 4 -8.15 46.43 -57.70
C ASN A 4 -9.16 45.30 -58.01
N PRO A 5 -8.72 44.15 -58.55
CA PRO A 5 -9.61 43.03 -58.79
C PRO A 5 -10.15 42.47 -57.45
N SER A 6 -11.35 41.89 -57.50
CA SER A 6 -11.97 41.27 -56.33
C SER A 6 -11.19 40.02 -55.89
N PRO A 7 -11.18 39.70 -54.59
CA PRO A 7 -10.47 38.52 -54.10
C PRO A 7 -11.06 37.24 -54.72
N PRO A 8 -10.25 36.20 -54.93
CA PRO A 8 -10.75 34.91 -55.37
C PRO A 8 -11.72 34.32 -54.33
N PRO A 9 -12.68 33.48 -54.75
CA PRO A 9 -13.53 32.76 -53.81
C PRO A 9 -12.67 31.87 -52.90
N PRO A 10 -13.10 31.62 -51.65
CA PRO A 10 -12.38 30.75 -50.74
C PRO A 10 -12.15 29.38 -51.39
N SER A 11 -10.93 28.87 -51.25
CA SER A 11 -10.53 27.55 -51.74
C SER A 11 -11.36 26.47 -51.06
N ARG A 12 -11.70 25.41 -51.81
CA ARG A 12 -12.36 24.20 -51.29
C ARG A 12 -11.66 23.58 -50.06
N ASP A 13 -10.41 23.92 -49.83
CA ASP A 13 -9.61 23.47 -48.70
C ASP A 13 -10.14 23.98 -47.35
N GLU A 14 -10.81 25.15 -47.29
CA GLU A 14 -11.41 25.67 -46.03
C GLU A 14 -12.69 24.88 -45.63
N ASP A 15 -13.44 24.35 -46.62
CA ASP A 15 -14.62 23.51 -46.36
C ASP A 15 -14.22 22.06 -46.00
N GLU A 16 -13.07 21.57 -46.49
CA GLU A 16 -12.54 20.24 -46.13
C GLU A 16 -11.87 20.23 -44.74
N GLU A 17 -11.18 21.30 -44.34
CA GLU A 17 -10.68 21.46 -42.96
C GLU A 17 -11.81 21.57 -41.92
N ALA A 18 -12.93 22.24 -42.27
CA ALA A 18 -14.11 22.30 -41.40
C ALA A 18 -14.86 20.96 -41.32
N ALA A 19 -14.85 20.16 -42.39
CA ALA A 19 -15.42 18.81 -42.40
C ALA A 19 -14.55 17.80 -41.61
N ALA A 20 -13.22 17.94 -41.67
CA ALA A 20 -12.28 17.12 -40.90
C ALA A 20 -12.42 17.33 -39.39
N GLY A 21 -12.69 18.57 -38.94
CA GLY A 21 -12.97 18.85 -37.52
C GLY A 21 -14.28 18.25 -36.99
N GLY A 22 -15.18 17.79 -37.86
CA GLY A 22 -16.47 17.22 -37.44
C GLY A 22 -16.37 15.82 -36.82
N ASP A 23 -15.43 15.01 -37.32
CA ASP A 23 -15.23 13.61 -36.86
C ASP A 23 -14.23 13.50 -35.70
N CYS A 24 -13.49 14.56 -35.37
CA CYS A 24 -12.57 14.56 -34.24
C CYS A 24 -13.31 14.51 -32.89
N ILE A 25 -12.84 13.70 -31.95
CA ILE A 25 -13.29 13.70 -30.56
C ILE A 25 -12.61 14.86 -29.82
N GLY A 26 -13.40 15.85 -29.40
CA GLY A 26 -12.89 17.06 -28.75
C GLY A 26 -11.77 17.73 -29.55
N SER A 27 -10.63 17.94 -28.91
CA SER A 27 -9.42 18.52 -29.49
C SER A 27 -8.44 17.48 -30.07
N THR A 28 -8.77 16.20 -29.99
CA THR A 28 -7.90 15.09 -30.39
C THR A 28 -7.97 14.79 -31.88
N VAL A 29 -7.04 13.98 -32.37
CA VAL A 29 -7.04 13.44 -33.74
C VAL A 29 -7.90 12.18 -33.90
N TYR A 30 -8.54 11.72 -32.82
CA TYR A 30 -9.28 10.47 -32.82
C TYR A 30 -10.66 10.62 -33.46
N SER A 31 -11.06 9.61 -34.25
CA SER A 31 -12.33 9.59 -34.99
C SER A 31 -13.49 9.10 -34.12
N LYS A 32 -14.56 9.90 -34.06
CA LYS A 32 -15.85 9.56 -33.45
C LYS A 32 -16.48 8.35 -34.13
N HIS A 33 -16.54 8.37 -35.47
CA HIS A 33 -17.18 7.31 -36.25
C HIS A 33 -16.48 5.96 -36.08
N TRP A 34 -15.15 5.96 -36.06
CA TRP A 34 -14.39 4.73 -35.81
C TRP A 34 -14.69 4.17 -34.42
N LEU A 35 -14.65 5.02 -33.38
CA LEU A 35 -14.93 4.59 -32.01
C LEU A 35 -16.35 4.02 -31.86
N PHE A 36 -17.35 4.61 -32.54
CA PHE A 36 -18.70 4.05 -32.61
C PHE A 36 -18.77 2.68 -33.25
N GLY A 37 -18.00 2.47 -34.31
CA GLY A 37 -17.89 1.18 -34.98
C GLY A 37 -17.46 0.10 -34.00
N VAL A 38 -16.39 0.37 -33.23
CA VAL A 38 -15.86 -0.55 -32.22
C VAL A 38 -16.88 -0.85 -31.13
N LEU A 39 -17.49 0.18 -30.52
CA LEU A 39 -18.50 0.00 -29.47
C LEU A 39 -19.74 -0.77 -29.97
N SER A 40 -20.17 -0.51 -31.22
CA SER A 40 -21.26 -1.25 -31.85
C SER A 40 -20.91 -2.73 -32.07
N GLY A 41 -19.66 -3.00 -32.44
CA GLY A 41 -19.11 -4.36 -32.53
C GLY A 41 -19.18 -5.10 -31.19
N LEU A 42 -18.79 -4.45 -30.08
CA LEU A 42 -18.91 -5.02 -28.74
C LEU A 42 -20.35 -5.42 -28.41
N ILE A 43 -21.33 -4.55 -28.68
CA ILE A 43 -22.75 -4.83 -28.41
C ILE A 43 -23.21 -6.07 -29.19
N GLN A 44 -22.78 -6.22 -30.45
CA GLN A 44 -23.12 -7.38 -31.27
C GLN A 44 -22.52 -8.67 -30.69
N MET A 45 -21.28 -8.64 -30.19
CA MET A 45 -20.64 -9.82 -29.59
C MET A 45 -21.41 -10.36 -28.37
N VAL A 46 -21.95 -9.48 -27.53
CA VAL A 46 -22.66 -9.87 -26.30
C VAL A 46 -24.17 -10.02 -26.48
N SER A 47 -24.63 -9.98 -27.74
CA SER A 47 -26.02 -10.17 -28.09
C SER A 47 -26.42 -11.66 -28.04
N PRO A 48 -27.63 -11.98 -27.55
CA PRO A 48 -28.06 -13.37 -27.29
C PRO A 48 -28.17 -14.27 -28.54
N GLU A 49 -28.11 -13.70 -29.74
CA GLU A 49 -28.08 -14.46 -31.00
C GLU A 49 -26.75 -15.20 -31.20
N ASN A 50 -25.64 -14.61 -30.75
CA ASN A 50 -24.30 -15.20 -30.85
C ASN A 50 -23.99 -16.19 -29.70
N ALA A 51 -24.73 -16.13 -28.61
CA ALA A 51 -24.60 -17.07 -27.49
C ALA A 51 -25.18 -18.47 -27.77
N LYS A 52 -25.90 -18.67 -28.88
CA LYS A 52 -26.53 -19.96 -29.24
C LYS A 52 -25.67 -20.86 -30.11
N SER A 53 -24.53 -20.38 -30.61
CA SER A 53 -23.60 -21.15 -31.43
C SER A 53 -22.46 -21.80 -30.66
N SER A 54 -22.26 -21.45 -29.37
CA SER A 54 -21.32 -22.15 -28.50
C SER A 54 -22.03 -23.37 -27.90
N SER A 55 -21.77 -24.55 -28.47
CA SER A 55 -22.11 -25.83 -27.85
C SER A 55 -21.48 -25.92 -26.45
N ASP A 56 -22.17 -26.63 -25.57
CA ASP A 56 -21.77 -26.97 -24.19
C ASP A 56 -20.50 -27.85 -24.12
N ASP A 57 -19.38 -27.42 -24.71
CA ASP A 57 -18.08 -28.01 -24.44
C ASP A 57 -17.37 -27.14 -23.38
N GLU A 58 -17.24 -27.74 -22.21
CA GLU A 58 -16.59 -27.21 -21.02
C GLU A 58 -15.08 -26.98 -21.29
N GLU A 59 -14.55 -25.90 -20.72
CA GLU A 59 -13.10 -25.61 -20.52
C GLU A 59 -12.24 -25.01 -21.65
N GLN A 60 -12.77 -24.63 -22.82
CA GLN A 60 -11.99 -23.76 -23.71
C GLN A 60 -12.23 -22.28 -23.36
N GLN A 61 -11.19 -21.59 -22.88
CA GLN A 61 -11.20 -20.13 -22.78
C GLN A 61 -11.59 -19.55 -24.14
N MET A 62 -12.60 -18.69 -24.16
CA MET A 62 -13.03 -18.02 -25.38
C MET A 62 -11.94 -17.02 -25.78
N GLU A 63 -11.19 -17.32 -26.83
CA GLU A 63 -10.20 -16.40 -27.39
C GLU A 63 -10.90 -15.21 -28.06
N LEU A 64 -10.33 -14.02 -27.89
CA LEU A 64 -10.81 -12.80 -28.54
C LEU A 64 -10.30 -12.79 -29.98
N ASP A 65 -11.15 -12.39 -30.91
CA ASP A 65 -10.71 -12.18 -32.30
C ASP A 65 -9.61 -11.10 -32.35
N GLU A 66 -8.51 -11.37 -33.05
CA GLU A 66 -7.33 -10.49 -33.06
C GLU A 66 -7.65 -9.09 -33.59
N GLU A 67 -8.54 -8.94 -34.57
CA GLU A 67 -8.92 -7.63 -35.11
C GLU A 67 -9.68 -6.84 -34.05
N MET A 68 -10.68 -7.47 -33.42
CA MET A 68 -11.44 -6.86 -32.32
C MET A 68 -10.55 -6.53 -31.12
N GLU A 69 -9.62 -7.42 -30.74
CA GLU A 69 -8.67 -7.15 -29.65
C GLU A 69 -7.82 -5.91 -29.94
N ASN A 70 -7.26 -5.81 -31.15
CA ASN A 70 -6.47 -4.65 -31.56
C ASN A 70 -7.30 -3.36 -31.56
N GLU A 71 -8.55 -3.41 -32.02
CA GLU A 71 -9.44 -2.26 -32.00
C GLU A 71 -9.76 -1.80 -30.57
N ILE A 72 -10.13 -2.72 -29.67
CA ILE A 72 -10.50 -2.36 -28.30
C ILE A 72 -9.29 -1.99 -27.44
N CYS A 73 -8.10 -2.56 -27.69
CA CYS A 73 -6.85 -2.10 -27.07
C CYS A 73 -6.54 -0.66 -27.45
N ARG A 74 -6.78 -0.26 -28.70
CA ARG A 74 -6.63 1.15 -29.10
C ARG A 74 -7.61 2.06 -28.37
N VAL A 75 -8.83 1.59 -28.10
CA VAL A 75 -9.78 2.35 -27.26
C VAL A 75 -9.24 2.48 -25.83
N TRP A 76 -8.62 1.43 -25.29
CA TRP A 76 -7.94 1.49 -23.99
C TRP A 76 -6.84 2.57 -23.97
N ASP A 77 -5.93 2.56 -24.93
CA ASP A 77 -4.90 3.60 -25.03
C ASP A 77 -5.49 5.01 -25.12
N MET A 78 -6.54 5.17 -25.94
CA MET A 78 -7.21 6.45 -26.15
C MET A 78 -7.97 6.95 -24.91
N SER A 79 -8.50 6.05 -24.07
CA SER A 79 -9.32 6.40 -22.90
C SER A 79 -8.56 7.13 -21.79
N MET A 80 -7.22 7.23 -21.89
CA MET A 80 -6.42 8.09 -21.00
C MET A 80 -6.60 9.59 -21.30
N ASP A 81 -7.10 9.95 -22.49
CA ASP A 81 -7.38 11.33 -22.87
C ASP A 81 -8.77 11.77 -22.36
N GLU A 82 -8.83 12.97 -21.78
CA GLU A 82 -10.05 13.50 -21.15
C GLU A 82 -11.19 13.68 -22.16
N ASP A 83 -10.91 14.21 -23.36
CA ASP A 83 -11.93 14.42 -24.39
C ASP A 83 -12.51 13.08 -24.84
N VAL A 84 -11.67 12.04 -24.92
CA VAL A 84 -12.10 10.67 -25.28
C VAL A 84 -12.92 10.05 -24.16
N ALA A 85 -12.49 10.16 -22.90
CA ALA A 85 -13.22 9.60 -21.77
C ALA A 85 -14.60 10.25 -21.61
N LEU A 86 -14.69 11.58 -21.74
CA LEU A 86 -15.97 12.30 -21.73
C LEU A 86 -16.86 11.89 -22.88
N PHE A 87 -16.30 11.69 -24.07
CA PHE A 87 -17.05 11.18 -25.22
C PHE A 87 -17.55 9.75 -24.98
N LEU A 88 -16.73 8.84 -24.48
CA LEU A 88 -17.15 7.48 -24.10
C LEU A 88 -18.30 7.51 -23.09
N GLN A 89 -18.23 8.42 -22.11
CA GLN A 89 -19.29 8.63 -21.13
C GLN A 89 -20.58 9.15 -21.79
N GLU A 90 -20.50 10.15 -22.68
CA GLU A 90 -21.66 10.70 -23.41
C GLU A 90 -22.42 9.61 -24.19
N PHE A 91 -21.68 8.64 -24.74
CA PHE A 91 -22.24 7.53 -25.51
C PHE A 91 -22.52 6.27 -24.69
N ASN A 92 -22.55 6.40 -23.36
CA ASN A 92 -22.96 5.35 -22.45
C ASN A 92 -22.09 4.08 -22.56
N ALA A 93 -20.80 4.25 -22.87
CA ALA A 93 -19.84 3.16 -22.94
C ALA A 93 -19.74 2.35 -21.63
N PRO A 94 -19.87 2.95 -20.42
CA PRO A 94 -19.89 2.16 -19.19
C PRO A 94 -20.97 1.08 -19.15
N ASP A 95 -22.16 1.34 -19.68
CA ASP A 95 -23.24 0.33 -19.77
C ASP A 95 -22.91 -0.77 -20.79
N ILE A 96 -22.22 -0.42 -21.88
CA ILE A 96 -21.74 -1.40 -22.86
C ILE A 96 -20.73 -2.33 -22.19
N PHE A 97 -19.74 -1.76 -21.50
CA PHE A 97 -18.73 -2.52 -20.77
C PHE A 97 -19.35 -3.35 -19.65
N MET A 98 -20.33 -2.83 -18.91
CA MET A 98 -21.11 -3.61 -17.94
C MET A 98 -21.73 -4.86 -18.59
N GLY A 99 -22.36 -4.68 -19.75
CA GLY A 99 -22.94 -5.77 -20.53
C GLY A 99 -21.93 -6.82 -20.96
N VAL A 100 -20.70 -6.39 -21.30
CA VAL A 100 -19.57 -7.27 -21.61
C VAL A 100 -19.11 -8.03 -20.37
N LEU A 101 -18.85 -7.34 -19.26
CA LEU A 101 -18.39 -7.97 -18.02
C LEU A 101 -19.41 -8.99 -17.47
N ALA A 102 -20.70 -8.70 -17.60
CA ALA A 102 -21.75 -9.61 -17.14
C ALA A 102 -21.95 -10.86 -18.00
N LYS A 103 -21.52 -10.87 -19.27
CA LYS A 103 -21.87 -11.92 -20.24
C LYS A 103 -20.67 -12.62 -20.86
N SER A 104 -19.55 -11.93 -21.03
CA SER A 104 -18.35 -12.47 -21.66
C SER A 104 -17.63 -13.41 -20.71
N LYS A 105 -17.16 -14.53 -21.26
CA LYS A 105 -16.23 -15.47 -20.61
C LYS A 105 -14.79 -15.29 -21.11
N CYS A 106 -14.53 -14.34 -22.02
CA CYS A 106 -13.19 -14.05 -22.53
C CYS A 106 -12.43 -13.18 -21.52
N PRO A 107 -11.38 -13.68 -20.85
CA PRO A 107 -10.66 -12.92 -19.83
C PRO A 107 -10.03 -11.65 -20.38
N ARG A 108 -9.37 -11.75 -21.55
CA ARG A 108 -8.73 -10.61 -22.21
C ARG A 108 -9.70 -9.47 -22.52
N LEU A 109 -10.90 -9.79 -23.00
CA LEU A 109 -11.92 -8.76 -23.25
C LEU A 109 -12.40 -8.10 -21.95
N ARG A 110 -12.59 -8.89 -20.88
CA ARG A 110 -13.00 -8.37 -19.57
C ARG A 110 -11.93 -7.46 -18.99
N GLU A 111 -10.67 -7.89 -19.02
CA GLU A 111 -9.49 -7.10 -18.63
C GLU A 111 -9.51 -5.74 -19.33
N ILE A 112 -9.59 -5.72 -20.67
CA ILE A 112 -9.56 -4.47 -21.45
C ILE A 112 -10.74 -3.56 -21.08
N CYS A 113 -11.95 -4.11 -20.94
CA CYS A 113 -13.13 -3.32 -20.56
C CYS A 113 -12.99 -2.71 -19.16
N VAL A 114 -12.49 -3.46 -18.18
CA VAL A 114 -12.21 -2.90 -16.84
C VAL A 114 -11.09 -1.86 -16.92
N GLY A 115 -10.05 -2.09 -17.72
CA GLY A 115 -8.95 -1.17 -17.92
C GLY A 115 -9.39 0.19 -18.50
N ILE A 116 -10.28 0.17 -19.50
CA ILE A 116 -10.91 1.37 -20.06
C ILE A 116 -11.71 2.11 -18.97
N LEU A 117 -12.56 1.39 -18.22
CA LEU A 117 -13.32 1.98 -17.10
C LEU A 117 -12.40 2.59 -16.04
N GLY A 118 -11.28 1.93 -15.75
CA GLY A 118 -10.23 2.40 -14.84
C GLY A 118 -9.61 3.73 -15.29
N ASN A 119 -9.33 3.88 -16.58
CA ASN A 119 -8.81 5.13 -17.14
C ASN A 119 -9.87 6.22 -17.11
N MET A 120 -11.11 5.91 -17.51
CA MET A 120 -12.22 6.85 -17.46
C MET A 120 -12.48 7.36 -16.03
N ALA A 121 -12.39 6.49 -15.03
CA ALA A 121 -12.57 6.84 -13.63
C ALA A 121 -11.50 7.77 -13.06
N CYS A 122 -10.38 8.01 -13.77
CA CYS A 122 -9.42 9.04 -13.38
C CYS A 122 -10.01 10.46 -13.50
N PHE A 123 -11.07 10.64 -14.28
CA PHE A 123 -11.78 11.91 -14.40
C PHE A 123 -12.95 11.98 -13.41
N GLN A 124 -12.97 13.02 -12.58
CA GLN A 124 -13.85 13.12 -11.41
C GLN A 124 -15.34 12.98 -11.76
N GLU A 125 -15.82 13.63 -12.82
CA GLU A 125 -17.22 13.56 -13.25
C GLU A 125 -17.63 12.12 -13.62
N ILE A 126 -16.76 11.41 -14.33
CA ILE A 126 -17.02 10.05 -14.77
C ILE A 126 -16.95 9.09 -13.58
N CYS A 127 -15.98 9.26 -12.66
CA CYS A 127 -15.89 8.47 -11.44
C CYS A 127 -17.17 8.59 -10.59
N VAL A 128 -17.70 9.82 -10.44
CA VAL A 128 -18.98 10.06 -9.76
C VAL A 128 -20.12 9.35 -10.48
N SER A 129 -20.16 9.41 -11.80
CA SER A 129 -21.19 8.70 -12.60
C SER A 129 -21.12 7.17 -12.40
N ILE A 130 -19.93 6.59 -12.54
CA ILE A 130 -19.70 5.14 -12.35
C ILE A 130 -20.11 4.72 -10.94
N SER A 131 -19.71 5.47 -9.92
CA SER A 131 -19.99 5.16 -8.51
C SER A 131 -21.47 5.28 -8.15
N SER A 132 -22.21 6.12 -8.88
CA SER A 132 -23.65 6.31 -8.71
C SER A 132 -24.48 5.17 -9.29
N ASP A 133 -23.94 4.42 -10.26
CA ASP A 133 -24.60 3.25 -10.84
C ASP A 133 -24.39 1.99 -9.97
N LYS A 134 -25.45 1.59 -9.28
CA LYS A 134 -25.45 0.41 -8.41
C LYS A 134 -25.15 -0.89 -9.16
N ASN A 135 -25.68 -1.05 -10.38
CA ASN A 135 -25.51 -2.27 -11.14
C ASN A 135 -24.08 -2.39 -11.65
N LEU A 136 -23.53 -1.29 -12.17
CA LEU A 136 -22.14 -1.23 -12.60
C LEU A 136 -21.19 -1.57 -11.44
N CYS A 137 -21.35 -0.91 -10.29
CA CYS A 137 -20.55 -1.22 -9.10
C CYS A 137 -20.65 -2.69 -8.71
N GLN A 138 -21.84 -3.29 -8.73
CA GLN A 138 -22.02 -4.70 -8.37
C GLN A 138 -21.28 -5.63 -9.34
N VAL A 139 -21.34 -5.36 -10.64
CA VAL A 139 -20.62 -6.13 -11.65
C VAL A 139 -19.10 -5.97 -11.48
N LEU A 140 -18.62 -4.77 -11.22
CA LEU A 140 -17.20 -4.50 -10.96
C LEU A 140 -16.69 -5.22 -9.71
N LEU A 141 -17.46 -5.21 -8.62
CA LEU A 141 -17.11 -5.98 -7.42
C LEU A 141 -17.13 -7.49 -7.69
N HIS A 142 -18.01 -7.96 -8.58
CA HIS A 142 -18.03 -9.35 -9.00
C HIS A 142 -16.79 -9.75 -9.80
N CYS A 143 -16.13 -8.82 -10.51
CA CYS A 143 -14.87 -9.10 -11.19
C CYS A 143 -13.75 -9.50 -10.23
N LEU A 144 -13.83 -9.14 -8.94
CA LEU A 144 -12.88 -9.63 -7.93
C LEU A 144 -12.97 -11.14 -7.68
N TYR A 145 -13.98 -11.84 -8.20
CA TYR A 145 -14.08 -13.30 -8.14
C TYR A 145 -13.52 -14.02 -9.37
N ASP A 146 -13.04 -13.27 -10.37
CA ASP A 146 -12.44 -13.88 -11.56
C ASP A 146 -11.12 -14.59 -11.20
N SER A 147 -10.77 -15.62 -11.96
CA SER A 147 -9.51 -16.36 -11.77
C SER A 147 -8.34 -15.76 -12.57
N ASP A 148 -8.61 -14.74 -13.39
CA ASP A 148 -7.66 -14.15 -14.33
C ASP A 148 -6.89 -12.99 -13.67
N PRO A 149 -5.57 -13.10 -13.44
CA PRO A 149 -4.82 -12.08 -12.73
C PRO A 149 -4.83 -10.68 -13.39
N PRO A 150 -4.73 -10.54 -14.72
CA PRO A 150 -4.87 -9.23 -15.37
C PRO A 150 -6.22 -8.56 -15.11
N THR A 151 -7.33 -9.30 -15.21
CA THR A 151 -8.67 -8.77 -14.90
C THR A 151 -8.79 -8.33 -13.44
N LEU A 152 -8.25 -9.13 -12.50
CA LEU A 152 -8.21 -8.77 -11.07
C LEU A 152 -7.36 -7.53 -10.80
N LEU A 153 -6.24 -7.39 -11.52
CA LEU A 153 -5.33 -6.25 -11.40
C LEU A 153 -6.02 -4.96 -11.83
N GLU A 154 -6.65 -4.94 -13.00
CA GLU A 154 -7.39 -3.77 -13.49
C GLU A 154 -8.61 -3.45 -12.63
N THR A 155 -9.30 -4.47 -12.11
CA THR A 155 -10.42 -4.27 -11.16
C THR A 155 -9.92 -3.60 -9.89
N SER A 156 -8.80 -4.08 -9.34
CA SER A 156 -8.18 -3.50 -8.14
C SER A 156 -7.70 -2.06 -8.40
N ARG A 157 -7.14 -1.78 -9.58
CA ARG A 157 -6.74 -0.42 -9.98
C ARG A 157 -7.93 0.53 -10.06
N LEU A 158 -9.02 0.12 -10.70
CA LEU A 158 -10.25 0.91 -10.77
C LEU A 158 -10.83 1.17 -9.37
N LEU A 159 -10.88 0.15 -8.50
CA LEU A 159 -11.34 0.31 -7.13
C LEU A 159 -10.48 1.28 -6.33
N LEU A 160 -9.15 1.19 -6.46
CA LEU A 160 -8.24 2.11 -5.80
C LEU A 160 -8.43 3.56 -6.29
N THR A 161 -8.61 3.77 -7.61
CA THR A 161 -8.92 5.08 -8.18
C THR A 161 -10.19 5.66 -7.56
N CYS A 162 -11.25 4.85 -7.45
CA CYS A 162 -12.50 5.28 -6.84
C CYS A 162 -12.38 5.55 -5.33
N LEU A 163 -11.70 4.68 -4.58
CA LEU A 163 -11.46 4.86 -3.14
C LEU A 163 -10.58 6.08 -2.82
N SER A 164 -9.76 6.51 -3.79
CA SER A 164 -8.91 7.70 -3.65
C SER A 164 -9.66 9.00 -3.90
N GLN A 165 -10.90 8.95 -4.41
CA GLN A 165 -11.73 10.14 -4.63
C GLN A 165 -12.68 10.38 -3.46
N THR A 166 -12.50 11.51 -2.78
CA THR A 166 -13.22 11.86 -1.54
C THR A 166 -14.73 11.85 -1.68
N GLU A 167 -15.25 12.22 -2.84
CA GLU A 167 -16.69 12.34 -3.13
C GLU A 167 -17.40 10.98 -3.19
N VAL A 168 -16.68 9.92 -3.57
CA VAL A 168 -17.25 8.59 -3.83
C VAL A 168 -16.66 7.48 -2.98
N ALA A 169 -15.55 7.72 -2.28
CA ALA A 169 -14.87 6.72 -1.46
C ALA A 169 -15.82 6.03 -0.47
N SER A 170 -16.67 6.81 0.22
CA SER A 170 -17.67 6.28 1.15
C SER A 170 -18.68 5.34 0.48
N VAL A 171 -19.07 5.61 -0.76
CA VAL A 171 -19.98 4.76 -1.54
C VAL A 171 -19.34 3.39 -1.78
N TRP A 172 -18.06 3.35 -2.15
CA TRP A 172 -17.36 2.09 -2.41
C TRP A 172 -17.10 1.30 -1.12
N VAL A 173 -16.72 1.97 -0.03
CA VAL A 173 -16.60 1.34 1.29
C VAL A 173 -17.92 0.68 1.71
N GLU A 174 -19.05 1.39 1.58
CA GLU A 174 -20.38 0.85 1.89
C GLU A 174 -20.73 -0.38 1.03
N ARG A 175 -20.46 -0.32 -0.29
CA ARG A 175 -20.73 -1.45 -1.19
C ARG A 175 -19.87 -2.67 -0.89
N ILE A 176 -18.60 -2.45 -0.54
CA ILE A 176 -17.71 -3.55 -0.15
C ILE A 176 -18.22 -4.20 1.14
N ARG A 177 -18.65 -3.39 2.11
CA ARG A 177 -19.29 -3.89 3.34
C ARG A 177 -20.56 -4.70 3.07
N GLU A 178 -21.37 -4.29 2.11
CA GLU A 178 -22.58 -5.02 1.68
C GLU A 178 -22.29 -6.36 0.99
N ASN A 179 -21.04 -6.63 0.60
CA ASN A 179 -20.62 -7.85 -0.10
C ASN A 179 -19.49 -8.58 0.66
N PRO A 180 -19.80 -9.26 1.79
CA PRO A 180 -18.79 -9.89 2.64
C PRO A 180 -17.87 -10.90 1.93
N ALA A 181 -18.32 -11.54 0.86
CA ALA A 181 -17.51 -12.48 0.07
C ALA A 181 -16.27 -11.83 -0.57
N ILE A 182 -16.23 -10.50 -0.71
CA ILE A 182 -15.04 -9.78 -1.19
C ILE A 182 -13.84 -10.02 -0.26
N TYR A 183 -14.09 -10.08 1.06
CA TYR A 183 -13.05 -10.39 2.04
C TYR A 183 -12.36 -11.72 1.71
N ASP A 184 -13.14 -12.76 1.40
CA ASP A 184 -12.60 -14.08 1.09
C ASP A 184 -11.77 -14.08 -0.19
N SER A 185 -12.20 -13.31 -1.20
CA SER A 185 -11.46 -13.18 -2.46
C SER A 185 -10.15 -12.43 -2.28
N ILE A 186 -10.16 -11.29 -1.59
CA ILE A 186 -8.95 -10.50 -1.30
C ILE A 186 -7.95 -11.32 -0.47
N CYS A 187 -8.42 -12.03 0.55
CA CYS A 187 -7.59 -12.93 1.34
C CYS A 187 -7.03 -14.09 0.49
N PHE A 188 -7.82 -14.63 -0.44
CA PHE A 188 -7.35 -15.65 -1.37
C PHE A 188 -6.24 -15.11 -2.27
N ILE A 189 -6.46 -13.96 -2.92
CA ILE A 189 -5.46 -13.34 -3.80
C ILE A 189 -4.13 -13.11 -3.05
N MET A 190 -4.18 -12.51 -1.86
CA MET A 190 -2.98 -12.27 -1.04
C MET A 190 -2.26 -13.57 -0.63
N SER A 191 -2.99 -14.67 -0.42
CA SER A 191 -2.39 -15.94 -0.02
C SER A 191 -1.93 -16.85 -1.16
N SER A 192 -2.42 -16.65 -2.39
CA SER A 192 -2.21 -17.62 -3.47
C SER A 192 -1.66 -17.04 -4.77
N SER A 193 -1.70 -15.72 -4.98
CA SER A 193 -1.20 -15.12 -6.21
C SER A 193 0.32 -15.17 -6.27
N THR A 194 0.87 -15.56 -7.42
CA THR A 194 2.30 -15.40 -7.76
C THR A 194 2.54 -14.17 -8.63
N ASN A 195 1.49 -13.41 -8.96
CA ASN A 195 1.61 -12.15 -9.70
C ASN A 195 1.84 -11.01 -8.69
N VAL A 196 3.07 -10.47 -8.67
CA VAL A 196 3.50 -9.44 -7.72
C VAL A 196 2.79 -8.11 -7.94
N ASP A 197 2.55 -7.71 -9.19
CA ASP A 197 1.82 -6.47 -9.48
C ASP A 197 0.39 -6.52 -8.94
N LEU A 198 -0.27 -7.68 -9.07
CA LEU A 198 -1.59 -7.92 -8.47
C LEU A 198 -1.52 -7.87 -6.95
N LEU A 199 -0.51 -8.49 -6.33
CA LEU A 199 -0.34 -8.43 -4.87
C LEU A 199 -0.15 -7.00 -4.40
N VAL A 200 0.69 -6.19 -5.05
CA VAL A 200 0.87 -4.78 -4.68
C VAL A 200 -0.45 -4.03 -4.82
N LYS A 201 -1.16 -4.19 -5.94
CA LYS A 201 -2.41 -3.46 -6.19
C LYS A 201 -3.53 -3.84 -5.21
N VAL A 202 -3.68 -5.13 -4.89
CA VAL A 202 -4.64 -5.58 -3.87
C VAL A 202 -4.23 -5.08 -2.48
N GLY A 203 -2.95 -5.09 -2.16
CA GLY A 203 -2.42 -4.48 -0.95
C GLY A 203 -2.84 -3.02 -0.83
N GLU A 204 -2.67 -2.21 -1.88
CA GLU A 204 -3.04 -0.79 -1.87
C GLU A 204 -4.56 -0.59 -1.66
N VAL A 205 -5.39 -1.47 -2.23
CA VAL A 205 -6.84 -1.45 -1.96
C VAL A 205 -7.13 -1.74 -0.49
N VAL A 206 -6.52 -2.76 0.11
CA VAL A 206 -6.71 -3.10 1.53
C VAL A 206 -6.22 -1.99 2.44
N ASP A 207 -5.02 -1.49 2.18
CA ASP A 207 -4.43 -0.36 2.89
C ASP A 207 -5.37 0.84 2.88
N LYS A 208 -5.86 1.21 1.69
CA LYS A 208 -6.76 2.34 1.54
C LYS A 208 -8.10 2.14 2.23
N LEU A 209 -8.65 0.92 2.20
CA LEU A 209 -9.90 0.59 2.90
C LEU A 209 -9.75 0.71 4.40
N PHE A 210 -8.64 0.24 4.97
CA PHE A 210 -8.39 0.30 6.40
C PHE A 210 -8.10 1.73 6.87
N ASP A 211 -7.40 2.54 6.07
CA ASP A 211 -7.18 3.97 6.30
C ASP A 211 -8.50 4.77 6.28
N LEU A 212 -9.42 4.43 5.38
CA LEU A 212 -10.70 5.13 5.24
C LEU A 212 -11.75 4.75 6.29
N ASP A 213 -11.79 3.49 6.73
CA ASP A 213 -12.89 2.97 7.56
C ASP A 213 -12.44 1.91 8.58
N GLU A 214 -12.19 2.37 9.81
CA GLU A 214 -11.85 1.51 10.96
C GLU A 214 -12.91 0.43 11.24
N LYS A 215 -14.20 0.69 10.97
CA LYS A 215 -15.26 -0.31 11.23
C LYS A 215 -15.17 -1.46 10.25
N LEU A 216 -14.90 -1.18 8.97
CA LEU A 216 -14.66 -2.20 7.96
C LEU A 216 -13.43 -3.06 8.33
N MET A 217 -12.35 -2.41 8.78
CA MET A 217 -11.17 -3.12 9.27
C MET A 217 -11.52 -4.06 10.43
N LEU A 218 -12.27 -3.59 11.44
CA LEU A 218 -12.73 -4.42 12.56
C LEU A 218 -13.64 -5.57 12.12
N GLU A 219 -14.53 -5.33 11.15
CA GLU A 219 -15.38 -6.36 10.55
C GLU A 219 -14.55 -7.43 9.83
N TRP A 220 -13.50 -7.05 9.12
CA TRP A 220 -12.61 -7.98 8.41
C TRP A 220 -11.74 -8.79 9.36
N ILE A 221 -11.23 -8.17 10.43
CA ILE A 221 -10.56 -8.87 11.52
C ILE A 221 -11.52 -9.94 12.08
N LYS A 222 -12.74 -9.55 12.44
CA LYS A 222 -13.73 -10.45 13.05
C LYS A 222 -14.25 -11.54 12.10
N SER A 223 -14.41 -11.23 10.81
CA SER A 223 -14.87 -12.18 9.79
C SER A 223 -13.87 -13.32 9.59
N GLY A 224 -12.58 -13.04 9.80
CA GLY A 224 -11.52 -14.03 9.79
C GLY A 224 -11.46 -14.90 11.04
N ALA A 225 -12.19 -14.60 12.12
CA ALA A 225 -12.17 -15.38 13.36
C ALA A 225 -12.98 -16.68 13.20
N VAL A 226 -12.36 -17.70 12.61
CA VAL A 226 -12.96 -19.03 12.52
C VAL A 226 -12.90 -19.70 13.90
N GLN A 227 -14.06 -20.04 14.47
CA GLN A 227 -14.09 -21.11 15.47
C GLN A 227 -13.77 -22.41 14.74
N ALA A 228 -12.67 -23.07 15.08
CA ALA A 228 -12.28 -24.34 14.46
C ALA A 228 -13.41 -25.38 14.67
N LEU A 229 -14.25 -25.55 13.66
CA LEU A 229 -15.49 -26.32 13.77
C LEU A 229 -15.30 -27.84 13.66
N ASP A 230 -14.08 -28.34 13.47
CA ASP A 230 -13.83 -29.74 13.10
C ASP A 230 -12.75 -30.48 13.91
N GLN A 231 -12.54 -30.15 15.20
CA GLN A 231 -11.76 -31.04 16.09
C GLN A 231 -12.59 -31.53 17.28
N PRO A 232 -12.63 -32.86 17.56
CA PRO A 232 -13.28 -33.40 18.74
C PRO A 232 -12.63 -32.80 19.99
N GLN A 233 -13.48 -32.27 20.88
CA GLN A 233 -13.12 -31.64 22.14
C GLN A 233 -12.16 -32.52 22.97
N GLU A 234 -10.94 -32.04 23.17
CA GLU A 234 -10.15 -32.30 24.38
C GLU A 234 -9.61 -30.95 24.91
N ASP A 235 -10.31 -30.42 25.92
CA ASP A 235 -9.86 -29.49 26.97
C ASP A 235 -8.76 -28.44 26.66
N SER A 236 -8.84 -27.80 25.50
CA SER A 236 -8.05 -26.60 25.18
C SER A 236 -9.02 -25.51 24.72
N GLU A 237 -8.93 -24.33 25.33
CA GLU A 237 -9.62 -23.12 24.86
C GLU A 237 -9.12 -22.84 23.44
N GLN A 238 -9.84 -23.31 22.41
CA GLN A 238 -9.43 -23.14 21.02
C GLN A 238 -9.56 -21.66 20.65
N GLN A 239 -8.42 -21.00 20.50
CA GLN A 239 -8.33 -19.57 20.19
C GLN A 239 -8.70 -19.33 18.72
N PRO A 240 -9.41 -18.22 18.41
CA PRO A 240 -9.73 -17.85 17.04
C PRO A 240 -8.44 -17.63 16.23
N VAL A 241 -8.37 -18.21 15.04
CA VAL A 241 -7.29 -17.93 14.08
C VAL A 241 -7.79 -16.86 13.14
N PHE A 242 -7.21 -15.67 13.18
CA PHE A 242 -7.56 -14.58 12.28
C PHE A 242 -6.89 -14.78 10.92
N ARG A 243 -7.68 -14.92 9.86
CA ARG A 243 -7.15 -15.17 8.51
C ARG A 243 -6.40 -13.97 7.90
N ILE A 244 -6.74 -12.74 8.28
CA ILE A 244 -6.21 -11.53 7.62
C ILE A 244 -4.69 -11.38 7.79
N VAL A 245 -4.14 -11.59 9.00
CA VAL A 245 -2.71 -11.41 9.27
C VAL A 245 -1.86 -12.42 8.49
N PRO A 246 -2.13 -13.74 8.52
CA PRO A 246 -1.43 -14.70 7.66
C PRO A 246 -1.49 -14.35 6.16
N CYS A 247 -2.62 -13.86 5.65
CA CYS A 247 -2.72 -13.43 4.24
C CYS A 247 -1.78 -12.24 3.95
N VAL A 248 -1.78 -11.22 4.81
CA VAL A 248 -0.89 -10.05 4.71
C VAL A 248 0.58 -10.47 4.77
N LEU A 249 0.94 -11.38 5.68
CA LEU A 249 2.32 -11.87 5.81
C LEU A 249 2.78 -12.67 4.58
N GLU A 250 1.90 -13.50 4.01
CA GLU A 250 2.25 -14.30 2.83
C GLU A 250 2.50 -13.40 1.61
N ALA A 251 1.60 -12.45 1.37
CA ALA A 251 1.78 -11.47 0.30
C ALA A 251 3.03 -10.62 0.52
N ALA A 252 3.28 -10.16 1.75
CA ALA A 252 4.48 -9.40 2.09
C ALA A 252 5.77 -10.18 1.81
N LYS A 253 5.81 -11.49 2.09
CA LYS A 253 6.97 -12.35 1.78
C LYS A 253 7.22 -12.44 0.28
N GLN A 254 6.16 -12.59 -0.52
CA GLN A 254 6.27 -12.68 -1.98
C GLN A 254 6.71 -11.34 -2.59
N VAL A 255 6.12 -10.23 -2.12
CA VAL A 255 6.44 -8.87 -2.59
C VAL A 255 7.85 -8.45 -2.20
N ARG A 256 8.32 -8.79 -0.98
CA ARG A 256 9.66 -8.47 -0.47
C ARG A 256 10.78 -8.85 -1.44
N SER A 257 10.68 -9.98 -2.15
CA SER A 257 11.74 -10.44 -3.05
C SER A 257 11.76 -9.76 -4.42
N GLU A 258 10.61 -9.26 -4.89
CA GLU A 258 10.44 -8.83 -6.29
C GLU A 258 10.10 -7.33 -6.44
N ASN A 259 9.42 -6.75 -5.45
CA ASN A 259 9.02 -5.34 -5.43
C ASN A 259 9.15 -4.75 -4.01
N PRO A 260 10.35 -4.30 -3.60
CA PRO A 260 10.60 -3.74 -2.27
C PRO A 260 9.78 -2.47 -1.97
N GLU A 261 9.41 -1.69 -2.98
CA GLU A 261 8.56 -0.49 -2.82
C GLU A 261 7.14 -0.89 -2.41
N GLY A 262 6.60 -1.96 -3.02
CA GLY A 262 5.30 -2.52 -2.67
C GLY A 262 5.23 -3.11 -1.26
N LEU A 263 6.36 -3.38 -0.61
CA LEU A 263 6.38 -3.88 0.77
C LEU A 263 5.89 -2.82 1.76
N ASP A 264 6.10 -1.52 1.49
CA ASP A 264 5.64 -0.42 2.35
C ASP A 264 4.13 -0.52 2.63
N VAL A 265 3.36 -0.84 1.59
CA VAL A 265 1.91 -1.04 1.65
C VAL A 265 1.54 -2.10 2.69
N TYR A 266 2.20 -3.27 2.65
CA TYR A 266 1.90 -4.36 3.60
C TYR A 266 2.35 -4.05 5.02
N MET A 267 3.45 -3.30 5.18
CA MET A 267 3.89 -2.86 6.51
C MET A 267 2.92 -1.83 7.09
N HIS A 268 2.39 -0.93 6.25
CA HIS A 268 1.38 0.04 6.65
C HIS A 268 0.05 -0.64 7.02
N ILE A 269 -0.39 -1.67 6.29
CA ILE A 269 -1.54 -2.49 6.70
C ILE A 269 -1.34 -3.08 8.10
N LEU A 270 -0.17 -3.68 8.38
CA LEU A 270 0.13 -4.20 9.72
C LEU A 270 0.13 -3.08 10.77
N GLN A 271 0.65 -1.90 10.44
CA GLN A 271 0.61 -0.74 11.32
C GLN A 271 -0.82 -0.28 11.60
N LEU A 272 -1.69 -0.21 10.60
CA LEU A 272 -3.10 0.13 10.77
C LEU A 272 -3.81 -0.86 11.70
N LEU A 273 -3.53 -2.16 11.57
CA LEU A 273 -4.06 -3.17 12.49
C LEU A 273 -3.63 -2.93 13.95
N THR A 274 -2.45 -2.35 14.18
CA THR A 274 -1.98 -2.05 15.55
C THR A 274 -2.67 -0.85 16.20
N THR A 275 -3.48 -0.10 15.44
CA THR A 275 -4.22 1.06 15.97
C THR A 275 -5.46 0.69 16.77
N VAL A 276 -5.89 -0.59 16.73
CA VAL A 276 -7.06 -1.10 17.44
C VAL A 276 -6.73 -2.38 18.23
N ASP A 277 -7.36 -2.56 19.39
CA ASP A 277 -7.10 -3.70 20.28
C ASP A 277 -7.34 -5.05 19.58
N ASP A 278 -8.46 -5.19 18.85
CA ASP A 278 -8.79 -6.42 18.11
C ASP A 278 -7.73 -6.76 17.04
N GLY A 279 -7.09 -5.74 16.46
CA GLY A 279 -6.05 -5.92 15.44
C GLY A 279 -4.69 -6.30 16.04
N ILE A 280 -4.34 -5.73 17.20
CA ILE A 280 -3.22 -6.23 18.01
C ILE A 280 -3.43 -7.70 18.37
N GLN A 281 -4.61 -8.06 18.87
CA GLN A 281 -4.95 -9.45 19.18
C GLN A 281 -4.87 -10.33 17.92
N ALA A 282 -5.26 -9.82 16.76
CA ALA A 282 -5.13 -10.56 15.51
C ALA A 282 -3.68 -10.94 15.16
N ILE A 283 -2.71 -10.15 15.61
CA ILE A 283 -1.29 -10.41 15.42
C ILE A 283 -0.75 -11.34 16.52
N VAL A 284 -1.04 -11.05 17.80
CA VAL A 284 -0.33 -11.69 18.94
C VAL A 284 -1.06 -12.89 19.54
N GLN A 285 -2.38 -13.03 19.34
CA GLN A 285 -3.17 -14.08 20.00
C GLN A 285 -2.74 -15.49 19.61
N CYS A 286 -2.38 -15.71 18.34
CA CYS A 286 -1.83 -16.98 17.88
C CYS A 286 -0.30 -16.95 17.99
N PRO A 287 0.34 -17.87 18.76
CA PRO A 287 1.79 -17.88 18.95
C PRO A 287 2.57 -17.96 17.63
N ASP A 288 2.10 -18.76 16.67
CA ASP A 288 2.76 -18.95 15.39
C ASP A 288 2.65 -17.67 14.53
N THR A 289 1.48 -17.04 14.48
CA THR A 289 1.26 -15.78 13.75
C THR A 289 2.08 -14.63 14.35
N GLY A 290 2.10 -14.51 15.68
CA GLY A 290 2.89 -13.49 16.36
C GLY A 290 4.40 -13.68 16.13
N LYS A 291 4.86 -14.94 16.18
CA LYS A 291 6.26 -15.28 15.88
C LYS A 291 6.63 -15.03 14.42
N ASP A 292 5.78 -15.40 13.47
CA ASP A 292 6.02 -15.19 12.05
C ASP A 292 6.04 -13.70 11.69
N THR A 293 5.14 -12.92 12.30
CA THR A 293 5.14 -11.46 12.18
C THR A 293 6.43 -10.88 12.74
N TRP A 294 6.80 -11.25 13.97
CA TRP A 294 8.04 -10.79 14.59
C TRP A 294 9.26 -11.11 13.74
N ASN A 295 9.40 -12.36 13.27
CA ASN A 295 10.56 -12.78 12.48
C ASN A 295 10.65 -12.01 11.16
N LEU A 296 9.53 -11.83 10.44
CA LEU A 296 9.50 -11.06 9.21
C LEU A 296 10.01 -9.64 9.45
N LEU A 297 9.40 -8.94 10.41
CA LEU A 297 9.73 -7.55 10.72
C LEU A 297 11.15 -7.38 11.29
N PHE A 298 11.58 -8.32 12.13
CA PHE A 298 12.93 -8.36 12.67
C PHE A 298 13.95 -8.52 11.55
N ASP A 299 13.76 -9.46 10.62
CA ASP A 299 14.67 -9.67 9.51
C ASP A 299 14.78 -8.41 8.62
N LEU A 300 13.65 -7.73 8.37
CA LEU A 300 13.65 -6.48 7.60
C LEU A 300 14.55 -5.41 8.25
N VAL A 301 14.40 -5.13 9.54
CA VAL A 301 15.15 -4.03 10.19
C VAL A 301 16.55 -4.40 10.64
N CYS A 302 16.82 -5.69 10.87
CA CYS A 302 18.12 -6.16 11.35
C CYS A 302 19.04 -6.61 10.22
N HIS A 303 18.50 -6.97 9.06
CA HIS A 303 19.28 -7.60 7.99
C HIS A 303 19.10 -6.97 6.61
N GLU A 304 18.06 -6.15 6.37
CA GLU A 304 17.79 -5.59 5.03
C GLU A 304 17.79 -4.07 4.98
N PHE A 305 17.10 -3.40 5.90
CA PHE A 305 16.91 -1.96 5.88
C PHE A 305 17.88 -1.21 6.78
N CYS A 306 18.32 -0.05 6.33
CA CYS A 306 19.23 0.85 7.04
C CYS A 306 20.42 0.12 7.66
N GLN A 307 21.19 -0.61 6.84
CA GLN A 307 22.35 -1.40 7.22
C GLN A 307 23.57 -0.51 7.54
N SER A 308 24.59 -1.07 8.20
CA SER A 308 25.75 -0.30 8.69
C SER A 308 26.54 0.43 7.60
N ASP A 309 26.51 -0.11 6.39
CA ASP A 309 27.28 0.39 5.25
C ASP A 309 26.42 1.31 4.35
N ASP A 310 25.14 1.48 4.69
CA ASP A 310 24.21 2.30 3.91
C ASP A 310 24.49 3.79 4.12
N PRO A 311 24.54 4.59 3.04
CA PRO A 311 24.62 6.03 3.17
C PRO A 311 23.30 6.59 3.77
N PRO A 312 23.34 7.75 4.46
CA PRO A 312 22.14 8.32 5.08
C PRO A 312 20.96 8.58 4.12
N ILE A 313 21.21 8.70 2.82
CA ILE A 313 20.14 8.84 1.81
C ILE A 313 19.23 7.60 1.74
N ILE A 314 19.74 6.40 2.03
CA ILE A 314 18.92 5.17 2.05
C ILE A 314 17.84 5.26 3.13
N LEU A 315 18.14 5.90 4.27
CA LEU A 315 17.13 6.16 5.30
C LEU A 315 16.00 7.05 4.76
N GLN A 316 16.28 7.98 3.85
CA GLN A 316 15.23 8.83 3.26
C GLN A 316 14.26 8.04 2.40
N GLU A 317 14.75 7.05 1.68
CA GLU A 317 13.93 6.19 0.83
C GLU A 317 13.12 5.21 1.68
N GLN A 318 13.69 4.73 2.79
CA GLN A 318 13.10 3.70 3.64
C GLN A 318 12.32 4.24 4.85
N LYS A 319 12.16 5.56 4.99
CA LYS A 319 11.64 6.15 6.24
C LYS A 319 10.20 5.75 6.58
N THR A 320 9.33 5.61 5.58
CA THR A 320 7.92 5.23 5.77
C THR A 320 7.82 3.77 6.20
N VAL A 321 8.46 2.87 5.43
CA VAL A 321 8.46 1.44 5.74
C VAL A 321 9.10 1.14 7.10
N LEU A 322 10.21 1.81 7.44
CA LEU A 322 10.84 1.66 8.76
C LEU A 322 9.94 2.15 9.90
N ALA A 323 9.19 3.24 9.68
CA ALA A 323 8.26 3.76 10.68
C ALA A 323 7.14 2.76 10.93
N SER A 324 6.55 2.21 9.86
CA SER A 324 5.53 1.16 9.94
C SER A 324 6.06 -0.08 10.66
N VAL A 325 7.22 -0.59 10.26
CA VAL A 325 7.82 -1.80 10.86
C VAL A 325 8.13 -1.61 12.35
N PHE A 326 8.77 -0.50 12.74
CA PHE A 326 9.06 -0.25 14.16
C PHE A 326 7.81 0.02 14.98
N SER A 327 6.78 0.65 14.41
CA SER A 327 5.48 0.83 15.07
C SER A 327 4.88 -0.54 15.43
N VAL A 328 4.86 -1.47 14.48
CA VAL A 328 4.31 -2.81 14.69
C VAL A 328 5.15 -3.60 15.69
N LEU A 329 6.49 -3.59 15.56
CA LEU A 329 7.38 -4.27 16.51
C LEU A 329 7.22 -3.72 17.93
N SER A 330 7.11 -2.39 18.09
CA SER A 330 6.88 -1.74 19.39
C SER A 330 5.54 -2.16 20.00
N ALA A 331 4.47 -2.21 19.18
CA ALA A 331 3.15 -2.62 19.64
C ALA A 331 3.09 -4.10 20.03
N ILE A 332 3.70 -5.00 19.25
CA ILE A 332 3.85 -6.42 19.60
C ILE A 332 4.64 -6.53 20.91
N TYR A 333 5.74 -5.79 21.04
CA TYR A 333 6.60 -5.80 22.22
C TYR A 333 5.86 -5.37 23.49
N ALA A 334 5.09 -4.28 23.44
CA ALA A 334 4.28 -3.81 24.55
C ALA A 334 3.18 -4.82 24.96
N SER A 335 2.71 -5.62 24.01
CA SER A 335 1.68 -6.65 24.23
C SER A 335 2.23 -7.93 24.89
N GLN A 336 3.56 -8.13 24.93
CA GLN A 336 4.21 -9.32 25.50
C GLN A 336 3.99 -9.46 27.02
N THR A 337 3.61 -8.38 27.72
CA THR A 337 3.36 -8.39 29.17
C THR A 337 2.22 -9.33 29.60
N GLU A 338 1.33 -9.71 28.67
CA GLU A 338 0.14 -10.54 28.95
C GLU A 338 0.28 -12.01 28.56
N GLN A 339 1.36 -12.41 27.84
CA GLN A 339 1.47 -13.75 27.24
C GLN A 339 2.83 -14.40 27.51
N GLU A 340 2.89 -15.35 28.46
CA GLU A 340 4.12 -16.06 28.89
C GLU A 340 4.82 -16.84 27.76
N TYR A 341 4.14 -17.16 26.66
CA TYR A 341 4.65 -17.94 25.53
C TYR A 341 5.37 -17.09 24.48
N LEU A 342 5.09 -15.78 24.39
CA LEU A 342 5.85 -14.82 23.59
C LEU A 342 7.05 -14.28 24.36
N LYS A 343 7.73 -15.13 25.15
CA LYS A 343 9.18 -14.97 25.36
C LYS A 343 9.90 -15.21 24.04
N ILE A 344 9.54 -14.44 23.01
CA ILE A 344 10.38 -14.05 21.90
C ILE A 344 11.71 -13.71 22.57
N GLY A 345 12.71 -14.55 22.29
CA GLY A 345 13.89 -14.70 23.12
C GLY A 345 14.50 -13.36 23.46
N LYS A 346 15.02 -13.22 24.69
CA LYS A 346 15.98 -12.19 25.13
C LYS A 346 16.06 -10.98 24.17
N VAL A 347 15.48 -9.83 24.53
CA VAL A 347 15.68 -8.53 23.85
C VAL A 347 16.85 -8.57 22.86
N ASP A 348 16.53 -8.73 21.58
CA ASP A 348 17.54 -9.05 20.58
C ASP A 348 18.42 -7.83 20.36
N LEU A 349 19.68 -7.94 20.78
CA LEU A 349 20.70 -6.90 20.67
C LEU A 349 20.83 -6.31 19.24
N PRO A 350 20.65 -7.07 18.14
CA PRO A 350 20.61 -6.50 16.80
C PRO A 350 19.50 -5.45 16.59
N LEU A 351 18.34 -5.59 17.23
CA LEU A 351 17.26 -4.62 17.11
C LEU A 351 17.60 -3.29 17.77
N ILE A 352 18.26 -3.33 18.94
CA ILE A 352 18.79 -2.13 19.60
C ILE A 352 19.79 -1.41 18.68
N ASP A 353 20.67 -2.17 18.02
CA ASP A 353 21.63 -1.62 17.08
C ASP A 353 20.94 -0.94 15.89
N SER A 354 19.93 -1.59 15.30
CA SER A 354 19.16 -1.01 14.19
C SER A 354 18.40 0.26 14.58
N LEU A 355 17.75 0.30 15.76
CA LEU A 355 17.10 1.50 16.26
C LEU A 355 18.09 2.66 16.45
N ILE A 356 19.24 2.39 17.07
CA ILE A 356 20.28 3.41 17.27
C ILE A 356 20.85 3.88 15.92
N ARG A 357 21.07 2.97 14.97
CA ARG A 357 21.55 3.29 13.62
C ARG A 357 20.58 4.20 12.86
N VAL A 358 19.27 3.96 12.97
CA VAL A 358 18.25 4.84 12.40
C VAL A 358 18.29 6.23 13.04
N LEU A 359 18.44 6.33 14.35
CA LEU A 359 18.59 7.62 15.04
C LEU A 359 19.85 8.38 14.59
N GLN A 360 20.99 7.69 14.47
CA GLN A 360 22.24 8.26 13.97
C GLN A 360 22.07 8.81 12.54
N ASN A 361 21.50 8.01 11.65
CA ASN A 361 21.29 8.40 10.26
C ASN A 361 20.29 9.55 10.13
N THR A 362 19.27 9.60 10.99
CA THR A 362 18.31 10.72 11.03
C THR A 362 19.02 12.04 11.33
N GLU A 363 19.94 12.06 12.28
CA GLU A 363 20.74 13.26 12.57
C GLU A 363 21.65 13.66 11.40
N HIS A 364 22.22 12.68 10.70
CA HIS A 364 23.04 12.94 9.51
C HIS A 364 22.22 13.54 8.37
N CYS A 365 20.99 13.08 8.17
CA CYS A 365 20.08 13.68 7.19
C CYS A 365 19.71 15.12 7.53
N GLN A 366 19.53 15.44 8.81
CA GLN A 366 19.18 16.79 9.27
C GLN A 366 20.37 17.78 9.17
N LYS A 367 21.61 17.29 9.20
CA LYS A 367 22.83 18.08 9.02
C LYS A 367 23.08 18.31 7.52
N LYS A 368 22.46 19.35 6.92
CA LYS A 368 22.72 19.76 5.53
C LYS A 368 24.23 19.91 5.24
N PRO A 369 24.73 19.51 4.06
CA PRO A 369 26.04 19.96 3.61
C PRO A 369 25.98 21.46 3.32
N GLU A 370 26.86 22.25 3.95
CA GLU A 370 26.90 23.72 3.87
C GLU A 370 27.21 24.30 2.46
N ASN A 371 27.11 23.53 1.37
CA ASN A 371 27.59 23.92 0.03
C ASN A 371 26.65 23.61 -1.15
N SER A 372 25.32 23.61 -1.00
CA SER A 372 24.42 23.61 -2.15
C SER A 372 23.92 25.04 -2.45
N VAL A 373 24.52 25.62 -3.49
CA VAL A 373 24.13 26.91 -4.08
C VAL A 373 22.65 26.87 -4.47
N GLU A 374 21.91 27.87 -4.01
CA GLU A 374 20.52 28.16 -4.37
C GLU A 374 20.34 28.10 -5.90
N SER A 375 19.49 27.19 -6.35
CA SER A 375 18.90 27.27 -7.68
C SER A 375 17.38 27.27 -7.54
N ASN A 376 16.79 28.37 -7.99
CA ASN A 376 15.38 28.74 -7.87
C ASN A 376 14.46 27.71 -8.55
N ILE A 377 13.84 26.83 -7.75
CA ILE A 377 12.61 26.06 -8.08
C ILE A 377 11.81 25.99 -6.77
N GLU A 378 11.06 27.05 -6.44
CA GLU A 378 10.75 27.40 -5.05
C GLU A 378 9.33 27.07 -4.51
N GLU A 379 8.46 26.37 -5.24
CA GLU A 379 7.12 26.02 -4.70
C GLU A 379 6.90 24.50 -4.55
N THR A 380 7.13 23.69 -5.58
CA THR A 380 6.92 22.22 -5.49
C THR A 380 7.94 21.52 -4.58
N LYS A 381 9.20 21.95 -4.61
CA LYS A 381 10.24 21.37 -3.73
C LYS A 381 10.02 21.72 -2.26
N LYS A 382 9.26 22.77 -1.95
CA LYS A 382 9.09 23.25 -0.58
C LYS A 382 8.08 22.41 0.19
N SER A 383 7.01 21.94 -0.46
CA SER A 383 6.06 20.98 0.12
C SER A 383 6.71 19.63 0.37
N ASP A 384 7.46 19.12 -0.61
CA ASP A 384 8.09 17.81 -0.54
C ASP A 384 9.15 17.77 0.57
N LEU A 385 9.99 18.81 0.68
CA LEU A 385 10.96 18.92 1.77
C LEU A 385 10.30 18.99 3.15
N THR A 386 9.15 19.67 3.29
CA THR A 386 8.42 19.70 4.57
C THR A 386 7.78 18.37 4.94
N GLN A 387 7.34 17.61 3.94
CA GLN A 387 6.77 16.28 4.13
C GLN A 387 7.87 15.25 4.43
N GLU A 388 9.03 15.34 3.77
CA GLU A 388 10.21 14.52 4.05
C GLU A 388 10.69 14.67 5.51
N ASP A 389 10.81 15.92 5.98
CA ASP A 389 11.16 16.22 7.38
C ASP A 389 10.10 15.70 8.37
N PHE A 390 8.83 15.67 7.97
CA PHE A 390 7.74 15.15 8.80
C PHE A 390 7.84 13.62 9.00
N HIS A 391 8.05 12.85 7.93
CA HIS A 391 8.17 11.39 8.04
C HIS A 391 9.42 10.96 8.80
N LEU A 392 10.55 11.67 8.65
CA LEU A 392 11.74 11.42 9.47
C LEU A 392 11.49 11.68 10.95
N LYS A 393 10.71 12.72 11.27
CA LYS A 393 10.33 13.01 12.64
C LYS A 393 9.47 11.88 13.22
N ILE A 394 8.48 11.40 12.47
CA ILE A 394 7.66 10.25 12.88
C ILE A 394 8.56 9.04 13.16
N LEU A 395 9.45 8.69 12.23
CA LEU A 395 10.37 7.56 12.40
C LEU A 395 11.24 7.72 13.64
N LYS A 396 11.78 8.93 13.87
CA LYS A 396 12.56 9.24 15.05
C LYS A 396 11.76 9.07 16.33
N ASP A 397 10.54 9.60 16.39
CA ASP A 397 9.69 9.55 17.58
C ASP A 397 9.32 8.09 17.92
N ILE A 398 8.94 7.29 16.91
CA ILE A 398 8.68 5.84 17.05
C ILE A 398 9.93 5.09 17.51
N SER A 399 11.09 5.38 16.90
CA SER A 399 12.36 4.73 17.27
C SER A 399 12.75 5.03 18.72
N CYS A 400 12.58 6.28 19.16
CA CYS A 400 12.83 6.69 20.54
C CYS A 400 11.89 6.00 21.52
N GLU A 401 10.59 5.96 21.23
CA GLU A 401 9.60 5.28 22.06
C GLU A 401 9.95 3.79 22.20
N PHE A 402 10.19 3.12 21.08
CA PHE A 402 10.49 1.69 21.10
C PHE A 402 11.81 1.38 21.82
N LEU A 403 12.87 2.17 21.56
CA LEU A 403 14.14 2.03 22.26
C LEU A 403 13.98 2.25 23.77
N SER A 404 13.12 3.20 24.17
CA SER A 404 12.83 3.44 25.59
C SER A 404 12.13 2.23 26.24
N ASN A 405 11.17 1.62 25.55
CA ASN A 405 10.46 0.42 26.03
C ASN A 405 11.44 -0.75 26.20
N ILE A 406 12.36 -0.91 25.26
CA ILE A 406 13.42 -1.92 25.34
C ILE A 406 14.36 -1.65 26.53
N PHE A 407 14.84 -0.40 26.69
CA PHE A 407 15.78 -0.04 27.76
C PHE A 407 15.22 -0.27 29.16
N GLN A 408 13.91 -0.10 29.35
CA GLN A 408 13.24 -0.31 30.65
C GLN A 408 13.37 -1.75 31.18
N VAL A 409 13.45 -2.75 30.29
CA VAL A 409 13.48 -4.16 30.68
C VAL A 409 14.83 -4.83 30.46
N LEU A 410 15.85 -4.07 30.01
CA LEU A 410 17.19 -4.57 29.82
C LEU A 410 17.80 -5.07 31.13
N THR A 411 18.25 -6.31 31.12
CA THR A 411 18.92 -6.91 32.27
C THR A 411 20.43 -6.66 32.24
N LYS A 412 21.07 -6.82 33.39
CA LYS A 412 22.52 -6.81 33.53
C LYS A 412 23.21 -7.80 32.59
N GLU A 413 22.63 -8.99 32.40
CA GLU A 413 23.17 -10.02 31.50
C GLU A 413 23.11 -9.56 30.04
N THR A 414 21.97 -9.02 29.61
CA THR A 414 21.78 -8.50 28.25
C THR A 414 22.75 -7.35 27.95
N ILE A 415 22.90 -6.40 28.88
CA ILE A 415 23.85 -5.28 28.73
C ILE A 415 25.29 -5.80 28.63
N THR A 416 25.68 -6.75 29.48
CA THR A 416 27.02 -7.36 29.44
C THR A 416 27.28 -8.01 28.08
N GLN A 417 26.29 -8.74 27.55
CA GLN A 417 26.40 -9.37 26.24
C GLN A 417 26.47 -8.33 25.11
N GLY A 418 25.63 -7.29 25.15
CA GLY A 418 25.61 -6.22 24.16
C GLY A 418 26.94 -5.46 24.07
N LEU A 419 27.61 -5.24 25.21
CA LEU A 419 28.95 -4.66 25.23
C LEU A 419 29.99 -5.59 24.63
N LYS A 420 29.90 -6.90 24.90
CA LYS A 420 30.82 -7.91 24.37
C LYS A 420 30.67 -8.08 22.85
N GLU A 421 29.45 -8.02 22.33
CA GLU A 421 29.14 -8.16 20.90
C GLU A 421 29.29 -6.85 20.13
N GLY A 422 29.54 -5.72 20.81
CA GLY A 422 29.69 -4.40 20.19
C GLY A 422 28.37 -3.74 19.77
N GLN A 423 27.22 -4.33 20.13
CA GLN A 423 25.90 -3.75 19.92
C GLN A 423 25.64 -2.58 20.87
N LEU A 424 26.31 -2.56 22.01
CA LEU A 424 26.40 -1.39 22.89
C LEU A 424 27.84 -0.88 22.91
N SER A 425 28.00 0.44 22.78
CA SER A 425 29.29 1.12 22.84
C SER A 425 29.10 2.55 23.34
N LYS A 426 30.19 3.25 23.67
CA LYS A 426 30.11 4.66 24.08
C LYS A 426 29.34 5.51 23.06
N GLN A 427 29.67 5.37 21.77
CA GLN A 427 29.05 6.15 20.71
C GLN A 427 27.56 5.82 20.55
N LYS A 428 27.21 4.53 20.58
CA LYS A 428 25.82 4.07 20.44
C LYS A 428 24.97 4.53 21.62
N CYS A 429 25.46 4.36 22.85
CA CYS A 429 24.77 4.82 24.05
C CYS A 429 24.65 6.35 24.10
N SER A 430 25.68 7.09 23.68
CA SER A 430 25.61 8.56 23.58
C SER A 430 24.50 9.00 22.62
N CYS A 431 24.44 8.41 21.41
CA CYS A 431 23.37 8.74 20.46
C CYS A 431 21.98 8.39 21.02
N ALA A 432 21.83 7.24 21.66
CA ALA A 432 20.57 6.90 22.33
C ALA A 432 20.19 7.95 23.38
N PHE A 433 21.13 8.38 24.23
CA PHE A 433 20.85 9.35 25.29
C PHE A 433 20.52 10.75 24.73
N GLU A 434 21.20 11.18 23.67
CA GLU A 434 20.92 12.44 22.96
C GLU A 434 19.47 12.50 22.44
N ASN A 435 18.96 11.37 21.96
CA ASN A 435 17.63 11.30 21.36
C ASN A 435 16.52 10.99 22.38
N LEU A 436 16.84 10.25 23.45
CA LEU A 436 15.88 9.91 24.51
C LEU A 436 15.67 11.05 25.52
N LEU A 437 16.66 11.89 25.75
CA LEU A 437 16.54 13.00 26.69
C LEU A 437 15.92 14.26 26.04
N PRO A 438 15.14 15.04 26.81
CA PRO A 438 14.78 14.85 28.23
C PRO A 438 13.55 13.95 28.46
N PHE A 439 12.87 13.51 27.39
CA PHE A 439 11.53 12.91 27.48
C PHE A 439 11.50 11.55 28.19
N TYR A 440 12.55 10.75 28.07
CA TYR A 440 12.68 9.42 28.69
C TYR A 440 13.74 9.37 29.80
N SER A 441 13.92 10.47 30.55
CA SER A 441 14.97 10.59 31.58
C SER A 441 15.01 9.43 32.59
N PRO A 442 13.88 8.97 33.19
CA PRO A 442 13.90 7.87 34.15
C PRO A 442 14.48 6.57 33.56
N VAL A 443 14.15 6.28 32.30
CA VAL A 443 14.62 5.09 31.58
C VAL A 443 16.13 5.15 31.38
N VAL A 444 16.65 6.32 30.99
CA VAL A 444 18.08 6.55 30.78
C VAL A 444 18.85 6.44 32.10
N GLU A 445 18.30 6.98 33.19
CA GLU A 445 18.88 6.90 34.54
C GLU A 445 18.96 5.46 35.05
N ASP A 446 17.89 4.68 34.89
CA ASP A 446 17.85 3.27 35.29
C ASP A 446 18.81 2.41 34.46
N PHE A 447 18.85 2.60 33.14
CA PHE A 447 19.81 1.93 32.27
C PHE A 447 21.25 2.26 32.69
N LEU A 448 21.55 3.53 32.95
CA LEU A 448 22.89 3.98 33.37
C LEU A 448 23.30 3.38 34.72
N LYS A 449 22.35 3.22 35.65
CA LYS A 449 22.59 2.56 36.94
C LYS A 449 23.00 1.10 36.75
N ILE A 450 22.30 0.35 35.89
CA ILE A 450 22.65 -1.04 35.57
C ILE A 450 24.01 -1.09 34.85
N LEU A 451 24.23 -0.19 33.89
CA LEU A 451 25.49 -0.10 33.16
C LEU A 451 26.68 0.16 34.08
N ARG A 452 26.52 1.00 35.11
CA ARG A 452 27.56 1.27 36.12
C ARG A 452 27.98 0.01 36.89
N GLU A 453 27.09 -0.96 37.04
CA GLU A 453 27.44 -2.24 37.65
C GLU A 453 28.21 -3.19 36.70
N VAL A 454 28.06 -3.01 35.39
CA VAL A 454 28.67 -3.84 34.34
C VAL A 454 30.02 -3.24 33.90
N ASP A 455 30.04 -1.95 33.57
CA ASP A 455 31.22 -1.19 33.14
C ASP A 455 31.18 0.24 33.72
N LYS A 456 31.87 0.42 34.84
CA LYS A 456 32.00 1.72 35.53
C LYS A 456 32.67 2.78 34.67
N THR A 457 33.61 2.39 33.81
CA THR A 457 34.39 3.32 33.00
C THR A 457 33.51 3.90 31.90
N LEU A 458 32.75 3.03 31.22
CA LEU A 458 31.79 3.45 30.21
C LEU A 458 30.67 4.32 30.79
N ALA A 459 30.10 3.93 31.93
CA ALA A 459 29.07 4.72 32.61
C ALA A 459 29.56 6.13 32.99
N GLY A 460 30.75 6.23 33.61
CA GLY A 460 31.35 7.52 33.96
C GLY A 460 31.60 8.41 32.74
N ASN A 461 32.06 7.82 31.63
CA ASN A 461 32.25 8.54 30.36
C ASN A 461 30.94 9.09 29.77
N LEU A 462 29.81 8.40 29.96
CA LEU A 462 28.50 8.86 29.52
C LEU A 462 27.98 9.98 30.44
N GLU A 463 28.15 9.87 31.75
CA GLU A 463 27.77 10.92 32.73
C GLU A 463 28.50 12.25 32.51
N GLU A 464 29.74 12.20 32.04
CA GLU A 464 30.49 13.41 31.65
C GLU A 464 29.86 14.12 30.44
N GLY A 465 29.29 13.35 29.49
CA GLY A 465 28.63 13.88 28.30
C GLY A 465 27.23 14.42 28.54
N PHE A 466 26.53 13.93 29.56
CA PHE A 466 25.16 14.32 29.89
C PHE A 466 25.04 14.80 31.35
N PRO A 467 25.38 16.08 31.64
CA PRO A 467 25.37 16.60 33.01
C PRO A 467 24.01 16.53 33.71
N SER A 468 22.91 16.47 32.96
CA SER A 468 21.55 16.27 33.51
C SER A 468 21.36 14.94 34.23
N LEU A 469 22.18 13.92 33.90
CA LEU A 469 22.14 12.59 34.51
C LEU A 469 23.03 12.46 35.75
N LYS A 470 23.80 13.51 36.09
CA LYS A 470 24.58 13.51 37.33
C LYS A 470 23.61 13.61 38.50
N ILE A 471 23.36 12.47 39.14
CA ILE A 471 22.62 12.39 40.39
C ILE A 471 23.17 13.45 41.34
N GLN A 472 22.32 14.38 41.77
CA GLN A 472 22.61 15.20 42.95
C GLN A 472 22.68 14.23 44.13
N THR A 473 23.90 13.84 44.49
CA THR A 473 24.21 12.96 45.64
C THR A 473 23.68 13.51 46.95
#